data_AF-A0A0D2L2L4-F1
#
_entry.id   AF-A0A0D2L2L4-F1
#
_cell.length_a   1.000
_cell.length_b   1.000
_cell.length_c   1.000
_cell.angle_alpha   90.00
_cell.angle_beta   90.00
_cell.angle_gamma   90.00
#
_symmetry.space_group_name_H-M   'P 1'
#
loop_
_entity.id
_entity.type
_entity.pdbx_description
1 polymer ?
#
loop_
_entity_poly.entity_id
_entity_poly.type
_entity_poly.pdbx_seq_one_letter_code
_entity_poly.pdbx_strand_id
1 'polypeptide(L)'
;MTPPVIAQVSLSADSLRVVNQPPPPSNPPTLRDVTRGLHLAAELLTQHKYSGGEGDVGDNDVIQGHIYSTKLINALEFERAQPVWVADFTGTILAHMEKLLAPIKADISTIKNDIVNIENDIGEIKNVLYAMKYNIQAKKVDIEDIKDKAHDIDKIGEARINSRHL
;
A
#
# COMPACT_ATOMS: atom_id res chain seq x y z
N MET A 1 39.17 -3.92 -11.82
CA MET A 1 37.88 -4.20 -11.14
C MET A 1 37.26 -5.40 -11.83
N THR A 2 36.66 -6.35 -11.10
CA THR A 2 35.96 -7.49 -11.70
C THR A 2 34.60 -7.01 -12.25
N PRO A 3 34.20 -7.41 -13.47
CA PRO A 3 32.90 -7.03 -14.00
C PRO A 3 31.77 -7.57 -13.12
N PRO A 4 30.65 -6.81 -12.97
CA PRO A 4 29.53 -7.23 -12.16
C PRO A 4 28.83 -8.45 -12.77
N VAL A 5 28.57 -9.47 -11.94
CA VAL A 5 27.80 -10.64 -12.35
C VAL A 5 26.32 -10.26 -12.39
N ILE A 6 25.70 -10.33 -13.57
CA ILE A 6 24.28 -10.05 -13.76
C ILE A 6 23.49 -11.35 -13.65
N ALA A 7 22.58 -11.40 -12.67
CA ALA A 7 21.66 -12.51 -12.52
C ALA A 7 20.65 -12.55 -13.68
N GLN A 8 20.21 -13.76 -14.01
CA GLN A 8 19.14 -14.00 -14.97
C GLN A 8 17.86 -13.28 -14.56
N VAL A 9 17.09 -12.78 -15.55
CA VAL A 9 15.75 -12.19 -15.31
C VAL A 9 14.83 -13.19 -14.62
N SER A 10 13.99 -12.75 -13.69
CA SER A 10 12.96 -13.59 -13.07
C SER A 10 11.60 -13.19 -13.62
N LEU A 11 10.89 -14.11 -14.29
CA LEU A 11 9.56 -13.90 -14.88
C LEU A 11 8.55 -14.89 -14.27
N SER A 12 7.27 -14.53 -14.30
CA SER A 12 6.16 -15.39 -13.93
C SER A 12 6.03 -16.59 -14.89
N ALA A 13 5.44 -17.67 -14.39
CA ALA A 13 5.21 -18.87 -15.19
C ALA A 13 4.30 -18.60 -16.40
N ASP A 14 3.35 -17.68 -16.27
CA ASP A 14 2.43 -17.31 -17.34
C ASP A 14 3.16 -16.50 -18.44
N SER A 15 4.01 -15.54 -18.04
CA SER A 15 4.85 -14.81 -19.01
C SER A 15 5.77 -15.72 -19.81
N LEU A 16 6.31 -16.76 -19.17
CA LEU A 16 7.18 -17.75 -19.84
C LEU A 16 6.44 -18.63 -20.87
N ARG A 17 5.10 -18.60 -20.92
CA ARG A 17 4.32 -19.28 -21.97
C ARG A 17 4.31 -18.51 -23.27
N VAL A 18 4.42 -17.19 -23.19
CA VAL A 18 4.23 -16.27 -24.34
C VAL A 18 5.49 -15.50 -24.71
N VAL A 19 6.51 -15.51 -23.85
CA VAL A 19 7.80 -14.85 -24.07
C VAL A 19 8.95 -15.79 -23.78
N ASN A 20 9.95 -15.79 -24.66
CA ASN A 20 11.15 -16.60 -24.49
C ASN A 20 12.20 -15.89 -23.63
N GLN A 21 12.61 -16.55 -22.55
CA GLN A 21 13.68 -16.05 -21.71
C GLN A 21 15.05 -16.17 -22.45
N PRO A 22 15.89 -15.11 -22.44
CA PRO A 22 17.21 -15.18 -23.05
C PRO A 22 18.10 -16.17 -22.29
N PRO A 23 19.19 -16.69 -22.89
CA PRO A 23 20.16 -17.48 -22.13
C PRO A 23 20.85 -16.63 -21.03
N PRO A 24 21.46 -17.28 -20.02
CA PRO A 24 22.30 -16.60 -19.03
C PRO A 24 23.30 -15.65 -19.69
N PRO A 25 23.43 -14.41 -19.20
CA PRO A 25 24.31 -13.42 -19.80
C PRO A 25 25.78 -13.81 -19.60
N SER A 26 26.62 -13.38 -20.53
CA SER A 26 28.07 -13.57 -20.43
C SER A 26 28.64 -12.78 -19.24
N ASN A 27 29.82 -13.17 -18.76
CA ASN A 27 30.56 -12.43 -17.75
C ASN A 27 31.99 -12.11 -18.25
N PRO A 28 32.29 -10.85 -18.63
CA PRO A 28 31.42 -9.67 -18.60
C PRO A 28 30.25 -9.72 -19.61
N PRO A 29 29.14 -9.01 -19.35
CA PRO A 29 28.04 -8.90 -20.30
C PRO A 29 28.50 -8.29 -21.64
N THR A 30 28.02 -8.88 -22.74
CA THR A 30 28.35 -8.42 -24.09
C THR A 30 27.24 -7.58 -24.70
N LEU A 31 27.53 -6.90 -25.82
CA LEU A 31 26.50 -6.20 -26.61
C LEU A 31 25.38 -7.16 -27.06
N ARG A 32 25.71 -8.43 -27.35
CA ARG A 32 24.71 -9.46 -27.69
C ARG A 32 23.77 -9.72 -26.52
N ASP A 33 24.28 -9.72 -25.29
CA ASP A 33 23.46 -9.90 -24.08
C ASP A 33 22.52 -8.71 -23.88
N VAL A 34 23.03 -7.48 -24.07
CA VAL A 34 22.21 -6.26 -24.06
C VAL A 34 21.10 -6.29 -25.10
N THR A 35 21.40 -6.65 -26.35
CA THR A 35 20.38 -6.77 -27.41
C THR A 35 19.30 -7.78 -27.04
N ARG A 36 19.68 -8.93 -26.48
CA ARG A 36 18.72 -9.94 -26.01
C ARG A 36 17.86 -9.44 -24.86
N GLY A 37 18.45 -8.74 -23.89
CA GLY A 37 17.71 -8.13 -22.78
C GLY A 37 16.71 -7.08 -23.25
N LEU A 38 17.10 -6.21 -24.18
CA LEU A 38 16.22 -5.19 -24.75
C LEU A 38 15.08 -5.80 -25.58
N HIS A 39 15.38 -6.83 -26.36
CA HIS A 39 14.36 -7.56 -27.12
C HIS A 39 13.31 -8.19 -26.20
N LEU A 40 13.77 -8.87 -25.13
CA LEU A 40 12.89 -9.42 -24.11
C LEU A 40 11.98 -8.33 -23.50
N ALA A 41 12.56 -7.20 -23.09
CA ALA A 41 11.79 -6.10 -22.50
C ALA A 41 10.73 -5.56 -23.47
N ALA A 42 11.08 -5.42 -24.76
CA ALA A 42 10.15 -4.98 -25.80
C ALA A 42 9.02 -6.01 -26.02
N GLU A 43 9.32 -7.30 -26.02
CA GLU A 43 8.33 -8.37 -26.19
C GLU A 43 7.33 -8.40 -25.04
N LEU A 44 7.82 -8.35 -23.79
CA LEU A 44 6.98 -8.26 -22.59
C LEU A 44 6.04 -7.05 -22.63
N LEU A 45 6.57 -5.86 -22.94
CA LEU A 45 5.77 -4.66 -23.06
C LEU A 45 4.73 -4.76 -24.18
N THR A 46 5.09 -5.38 -25.29
CA THR A 46 4.21 -5.55 -26.45
C THR A 46 3.05 -6.48 -26.11
N GLN A 47 3.34 -7.65 -25.52
CA GLN A 47 2.33 -8.62 -25.07
C GLN A 47 1.39 -8.02 -24.02
N HIS A 48 1.96 -7.30 -23.05
CA HIS A 48 1.19 -6.61 -22.01
C HIS A 48 0.26 -5.54 -22.60
N LYS A 49 0.74 -4.73 -23.56
CA LYS A 49 -0.08 -3.71 -24.23
C LYS A 49 -1.19 -4.32 -25.10
N TYR A 50 -0.89 -5.37 -25.85
CA TYR A 50 -1.90 -6.04 -26.69
C TYR A 50 -3.07 -6.61 -25.88
N SER A 51 -2.80 -7.05 -24.65
CA SER A 51 -3.82 -7.60 -23.75
C SER A 51 -4.49 -6.54 -22.85
N GLY A 52 -4.14 -5.26 -22.98
CA GLY A 52 -4.67 -4.21 -22.10
C GLY A 52 -4.27 -4.37 -20.63
N GLY A 53 -3.23 -5.16 -20.35
CA GLY A 53 -2.77 -5.46 -18.99
C GLY A 53 -3.46 -6.63 -18.30
N GLU A 54 -4.39 -7.32 -18.97
CA GLU A 54 -5.12 -8.47 -18.41
C GLU A 54 -4.62 -9.83 -18.94
N GLY A 55 -3.55 -9.85 -19.75
CA GLY A 55 -3.01 -11.07 -20.35
C GLY A 55 -1.94 -11.78 -19.51
N ASP A 56 -1.32 -12.80 -20.10
CA ASP A 56 -0.29 -13.66 -19.47
C ASP A 56 0.97 -12.88 -19.01
N VAL A 57 1.19 -11.68 -19.53
CA VAL A 57 2.30 -10.80 -19.12
C VAL A 57 1.78 -9.71 -18.19
N GLY A 58 2.09 -9.84 -16.90
CA GLY A 58 1.74 -8.85 -15.88
C GLY A 58 2.73 -7.69 -15.78
N ASP A 59 2.33 -6.63 -15.07
CA ASP A 59 3.14 -5.43 -14.84
C ASP A 59 4.53 -5.74 -14.26
N ASN A 60 4.58 -6.66 -13.28
CA ASN A 60 5.83 -7.05 -12.63
C ASN A 60 6.80 -7.69 -13.63
N ASP A 61 6.32 -8.50 -14.58
CA ASP A 61 7.17 -9.15 -15.57
C ASP A 61 7.77 -8.14 -16.55
N VAL A 62 6.97 -7.17 -17.01
CA VAL A 62 7.43 -6.03 -17.81
C VAL A 62 8.54 -5.27 -17.08
N ILE A 63 8.33 -4.97 -15.79
CA ILE A 63 9.31 -4.27 -14.94
C ILE A 63 10.59 -5.09 -14.81
N GLN A 64 10.51 -6.39 -14.53
CA GLN A 64 11.69 -7.25 -14.40
C GLN A 64 12.49 -7.33 -15.71
N GLY A 65 11.81 -7.40 -16.87
CA GLY A 65 12.47 -7.34 -18.19
C GLY A 65 13.23 -6.04 -18.41
N HIS A 66 12.63 -4.89 -18.08
CA HIS A 66 13.29 -3.59 -18.16
C HIS A 66 14.46 -3.44 -17.18
N ILE A 67 14.31 -3.89 -15.94
CA ILE A 67 15.41 -3.88 -14.95
C ILE A 67 16.56 -4.76 -15.44
N TYR A 68 16.28 -5.94 -15.97
CA TYR A 68 17.29 -6.85 -16.50
C TYR A 68 18.08 -6.23 -17.65
N SER A 69 17.41 -5.67 -18.66
CA SER A 69 18.09 -4.97 -19.77
C SER A 69 18.91 -3.78 -19.30
N THR A 70 18.42 -3.00 -18.34
CA THR A 70 19.16 -1.87 -17.74
C THR A 70 20.42 -2.33 -17.01
N LYS A 71 20.35 -3.42 -16.23
CA LYS A 71 21.52 -4.02 -15.57
C LYS A 71 22.58 -4.45 -16.58
N LEU A 72 22.17 -5.04 -17.71
CA LEU A 72 23.07 -5.44 -18.79
C LEU A 72 23.73 -4.22 -19.45
N ILE A 73 22.96 -3.17 -19.71
CA ILE A 73 23.44 -1.91 -20.29
C ILE A 73 24.47 -1.26 -19.38
N ASN A 74 24.19 -1.15 -18.08
CA ASN A 74 25.13 -0.55 -17.12
C ASN A 74 26.38 -1.41 -16.92
N ALA A 75 26.26 -2.74 -17.02
CA ALA A 75 27.42 -3.63 -16.97
C ALA A 75 28.28 -3.55 -18.24
N LEU A 76 27.68 -3.21 -19.39
CA LEU A 76 28.40 -2.96 -20.64
C LEU A 76 29.31 -1.71 -20.54
N GLU A 77 28.97 -0.75 -19.66
CA GLU A 77 29.75 0.48 -19.40
C GLU A 77 31.15 0.22 -18.83
N PHE A 78 31.43 -0.99 -18.34
CA PHE A 78 32.76 -1.36 -17.87
C PHE A 78 33.82 -1.32 -18.98
N GLU A 79 33.41 -1.30 -20.26
CA GLU A 79 34.35 -1.27 -21.40
C GLU A 79 34.18 -0.09 -22.37
N ARG A 80 33.05 0.65 -22.43
CA ARG A 80 32.87 1.82 -23.34
C ARG A 80 31.85 2.85 -22.83
N ALA A 81 32.01 4.11 -23.26
CA ALA A 81 31.02 5.18 -23.08
C ALA A 81 29.68 4.83 -23.74
N GLN A 82 28.57 5.09 -23.05
CA GLN A 82 27.21 4.77 -23.47
C GLN A 82 26.89 5.30 -24.88
N PRO A 83 26.28 4.50 -25.78
CA PRO A 83 25.71 5.01 -27.02
C PRO A 83 24.61 6.03 -26.74
N VAL A 84 24.57 7.14 -27.48
CA VAL A 84 23.59 8.24 -27.29
C VAL A 84 22.14 7.75 -27.26
N TRP A 85 21.79 6.75 -28.08
CA TRP A 85 20.44 6.19 -28.12
C TRP A 85 20.00 5.53 -26.79
N VAL A 86 20.95 5.07 -25.97
CA VAL A 86 20.66 4.50 -24.64
C VAL A 86 20.26 5.60 -23.66
N ALA A 87 20.93 6.76 -23.72
CA ALA A 87 20.60 7.90 -22.87
C ALA A 87 19.19 8.43 -23.20
N ASP A 88 18.84 8.53 -24.48
CA ASP A 88 17.51 8.97 -24.92
C ASP A 88 16.39 7.98 -24.50
N PHE A 89 16.65 6.68 -24.65
CA PHE A 89 15.69 5.63 -24.28
C PHE A 89 15.45 5.58 -22.76
N THR A 90 16.51 5.61 -21.96
CA THR A 90 16.42 5.56 -20.48
C THR A 90 15.80 6.83 -19.91
N GLY A 91 16.14 8.01 -20.44
CA GLY A 91 15.51 9.28 -20.05
C GLY A 91 14.01 9.31 -20.33
N THR A 92 13.57 8.75 -21.46
CA THR A 92 12.14 8.66 -21.80
C THR A 92 11.39 7.76 -20.82
N ILE A 93 11.95 6.60 -20.46
CA ILE A 93 11.33 5.69 -19.47
C ILE A 93 11.24 6.37 -18.10
N LEU A 94 12.30 7.04 -17.66
CA LEU A 94 12.32 7.74 -16.38
C LEU A 94 11.20 8.79 -16.31
N ALA A 95 11.03 9.59 -17.37
CA ALA A 95 9.96 10.59 -17.45
C ALA A 95 8.56 9.96 -17.40
N HIS A 96 8.36 8.79 -18.03
CA HIS A 96 7.09 8.06 -17.93
C HIS A 96 6.85 7.52 -16.51
N MET A 97 7.88 6.98 -15.87
CA MET A 97 7.78 6.52 -14.48
C MET A 97 7.43 7.66 -13.53
N GLU A 98 8.06 8.83 -13.68
CA GLU A 98 7.74 10.01 -12.89
C GLU A 98 6.28 10.43 -13.04
N LYS A 99 5.76 10.43 -14.28
CA LYS A 99 4.37 10.74 -14.58
C LYS A 99 3.39 9.74 -13.95
N LEU A 100 3.72 8.45 -13.91
CA LEU A 100 2.91 7.41 -13.26
C LEU A 100 2.98 7.49 -11.73
N LEU A 101 4.14 7.86 -11.18
CA LEU A 101 4.33 7.97 -9.72
C LEU A 101 3.75 9.26 -9.14
N ALA A 102 3.64 10.32 -9.93
CA ALA A 102 3.08 11.61 -9.50
C ALA A 102 1.66 11.49 -8.89
N PRO A 103 0.65 10.86 -9.54
CA PRO A 103 -0.67 10.70 -8.95
C PRO A 103 -0.64 9.84 -7.68
N ILE A 104 0.13 8.75 -7.66
CA ILE A 104 0.28 7.89 -6.47
C ILE A 104 0.83 8.68 -5.28
N LYS A 105 1.83 9.54 -5.51
CA LYS A 105 2.36 10.42 -4.45
C LYS A 105 1.30 11.40 -3.94
N ALA A 106 0.48 11.95 -4.82
CA ALA A 106 -0.62 12.82 -4.44
C ALA A 106 -1.68 12.08 -3.61
N ASP A 107 -2.09 10.88 -4.04
CA ASP A 107 -3.06 10.04 -3.34
C ASP A 107 -2.55 9.65 -1.95
N ILE A 108 -1.27 9.25 -1.83
CA ILE A 108 -0.65 8.97 -0.52
C ILE A 108 -0.68 10.21 0.39
N SER A 109 -0.45 11.40 -0.15
CA SER A 109 -0.53 12.64 0.63
C SER A 109 -1.95 12.92 1.11
N THR A 110 -2.96 12.67 0.27
CA THR A 110 -4.38 12.81 0.63
C THR A 110 -4.75 11.81 1.72
N ILE A 111 -4.42 10.53 1.54
CA ILE A 111 -4.67 9.46 2.54
C ILE A 111 -4.04 9.83 3.89
N LYS A 112 -2.82 10.38 3.89
CA LYS A 112 -2.16 10.79 5.13
C LYS A 112 -2.95 11.89 5.86
N ASN A 113 -3.49 12.86 5.14
CA ASN A 113 -4.33 13.90 5.74
C ASN A 113 -5.66 13.34 6.24
N ASP A 114 -6.29 12.43 5.49
CA ASP A 114 -7.54 11.78 5.90
C ASP A 114 -7.35 10.96 7.18
N ILE A 115 -6.21 10.25 7.32
CA ILE A 115 -5.86 9.53 8.55
C ILE A 115 -5.75 10.48 9.74
N VAL A 116 -5.08 11.63 9.58
CA VAL A 116 -4.97 12.64 10.65
C VAL A 116 -6.35 13.16 11.07
N ASN A 117 -7.25 13.39 10.12
CA ASN A 117 -8.62 13.82 10.42
C ASN A 117 -9.39 12.73 11.19
N ILE A 118 -9.29 11.47 10.76
CA ILE A 118 -9.90 10.33 11.45
C ILE A 118 -9.36 10.19 12.88
N GLU A 119 -8.06 10.40 13.10
CA GLU A 119 -7.46 10.38 14.44
C GLU A 119 -8.07 11.45 15.36
N ASN A 120 -8.30 12.67 14.82
CA ASN A 120 -8.95 13.75 15.55
C ASN A 120 -10.41 13.40 15.89
N ASP A 121 -11.18 12.92 14.91
CA ASP A 121 -12.57 12.51 15.10
C ASP A 121 -12.69 11.42 16.17
N ILE A 122 -11.79 10.42 16.15
CA ILE A 122 -11.71 9.38 17.17
C ILE A 122 -11.39 9.97 18.55
N GLY A 123 -10.54 10.99 18.61
CA GLY A 123 -10.25 11.74 19.83
C GLY A 123 -11.49 12.42 20.41
N GLU A 124 -12.27 13.10 19.58
CA GLU A 124 -13.53 13.74 19.98
C GLU A 124 -14.57 12.73 20.46
N ILE A 125 -14.74 11.62 19.72
CA ILE A 125 -15.65 10.53 20.11
C ILE A 125 -15.28 9.98 21.49
N LYS A 126 -13.99 9.77 21.77
CA LYS A 126 -13.54 9.32 23.10
C LYS A 126 -13.94 10.29 24.20
N ASN A 127 -13.79 11.60 23.98
CA ASN A 127 -14.18 12.62 24.95
C ASN A 127 -15.69 12.61 25.22
N VAL A 128 -16.51 12.51 24.17
CA VAL A 128 -17.97 12.38 24.30
C VAL A 128 -18.34 11.12 25.08
N LEU A 129 -17.71 9.99 24.79
CA LEU A 129 -17.95 8.74 25.52
C LEU A 129 -17.58 8.84 27.01
N TYR A 130 -16.49 9.52 27.35
CA TYR A 130 -16.13 9.77 28.75
C TYR A 130 -17.17 10.64 29.47
N ALA A 131 -17.63 11.71 28.83
CA ALA A 131 -18.68 12.57 29.39
C ALA A 131 -19.99 11.79 29.58
N MET A 132 -20.39 10.97 28.61
CA MET A 132 -21.57 10.10 28.71
C MET A 132 -21.43 9.11 29.87
N LYS A 133 -20.26 8.47 30.02
CA LYS A 133 -19.98 7.55 31.11
C LYS A 133 -20.15 8.23 32.48
N TYR A 134 -19.64 9.45 32.63
CA TYR A 134 -19.79 10.22 33.87
C TYR A 134 -21.26 10.56 34.15
N ASN A 135 -21.99 11.04 33.15
CA ASN A 135 -23.41 11.37 33.28
C ASN A 135 -24.27 10.15 33.66
N ILE A 136 -23.97 8.97 33.11
CA ILE A 136 -24.64 7.72 33.46
C ILE A 136 -24.35 7.34 34.91
N GLN A 137 -23.10 7.49 35.37
CA GLN A 137 -22.76 7.22 36.77
C GLN A 137 -23.47 8.17 37.73
N ALA A 138 -23.52 9.47 37.41
CA ALA A 138 -24.25 10.45 38.20
C ALA A 138 -25.75 10.11 38.30
N LYS A 139 -26.38 9.80 37.15
CA LYS A 139 -27.79 9.37 37.12
C LYS A 139 -28.03 8.09 37.92
N LYS A 140 -27.07 7.18 37.97
CA LYS A 140 -27.19 5.96 38.79
C LYS A 140 -27.25 6.31 40.28
N VAL A 141 -26.43 7.26 40.74
CA VAL A 141 -26.47 7.76 42.12
C VAL A 141 -27.81 8.42 42.43
N ASP A 142 -28.31 9.29 41.53
CA ASP A 142 -29.61 9.94 41.71
C ASP A 142 -30.76 8.91 41.83
N ILE A 143 -30.72 7.85 41.02
CA ILE A 143 -31.72 6.77 41.07
C ILE A 143 -31.65 5.99 42.38
N GLU A 144 -30.44 5.71 42.89
CA GLU A 144 -30.25 5.05 44.19
C GLU A 144 -30.82 5.92 45.33
N ASP A 145 -30.54 7.22 45.35
CA ASP A 145 -31.09 8.16 46.35
C ASP A 145 -32.63 8.27 46.28
N ILE A 146 -33.20 8.33 45.08
CA ILE A 146 -34.66 8.32 44.90
C ILE A 146 -35.27 7.02 45.43
N LYS A 147 -34.62 5.88 45.17
CA LYS A 147 -35.09 4.58 45.64
C LYS A 147 -35.10 4.50 47.17
N ASP A 148 -34.07 5.00 47.82
CA ASP A 148 -33.99 5.03 49.28
C ASP A 148 -35.07 5.91 49.88
N LYS A 149 -35.28 7.11 49.32
CA LYS A 149 -36.36 8.03 49.73
C LYS A 149 -37.75 7.42 49.55
N ALA A 150 -37.99 6.72 48.43
CA ALA A 150 -39.26 6.04 48.19
C ALA A 150 -39.54 4.97 49.24
N HIS A 151 -38.52 4.16 49.58
CA HIS A 151 -38.63 3.13 50.61
C HIS A 151 -38.89 3.72 52.02
N ASP A 152 -38.29 4.86 52.35
CA ASP A 152 -38.57 5.56 53.62
C ASP A 152 -40.02 6.08 53.68
N ILE A 153 -40.57 6.57 52.57
CA ILE A 153 -41.97 6.99 52.47
C ILE A 153 -42.91 5.80 52.69
N ASP A 154 -42.62 4.64 52.08
CA ASP A 154 -43.41 3.42 52.26
C ASP A 154 -43.47 2.99 53.72
N LYS A 155 -42.31 2.97 54.41
CA LYS A 155 -42.25 2.67 55.86
C LYS A 155 -43.09 3.63 56.71
N ILE A 156 -43.06 4.93 56.39
CA ILE A 156 -43.89 5.92 57.08
C ILE A 156 -45.38 5.65 56.84
N GLY A 157 -45.75 5.27 55.61
CA GLY A 157 -47.10 4.87 55.24
C GLY A 157 -47.60 3.69 56.06
N GLU A 158 -46.81 2.61 56.14
CA GLU A 158 -47.12 1.41 56.92
C GLU A 158 -47.27 1.70 58.41
N ALA A 159 -46.33 2.46 59.00
CA ALA A 159 -46.39 2.84 60.41
C ALA A 159 -47.67 3.64 60.75
N ARG A 160 -48.07 4.56 59.86
CA ARG A 160 -49.31 5.33 60.02
C ARG A 160 -50.56 4.47 59.97
N ILE A 161 -50.61 3.49 59.06
CA ILE A 161 -51.75 2.56 58.96
C ILE A 161 -51.87 1.74 60.25
N ASN A 162 -50.77 1.14 60.71
CA ASN A 162 -50.76 0.32 61.93
C ASN A 162 -51.21 1.11 63.17
N SER A 163 -50.81 2.38 63.29
CA SER A 163 -51.20 3.24 64.41
C SER A 163 -52.69 3.62 64.46
N ARG A 164 -53.43 3.50 63.35
CA ARG A 164 -54.89 3.79 63.31
C ARG A 164 -55.76 2.58 63.65
N HIS A 165 -55.19 1.39 63.66
CA HIS A 165 -55.88 0.13 63.93
C HIS A 165 -55.66 -0.41 65.35
N LEU A 166 -54.86 0.29 66.16
CA LEU A 166 -54.66 0.06 67.61
C LEU A 166 -55.50 1.05 68.41
#